data_AF-A0A1F7Q394-F1
#
_entry.id   AF-A0A1F7Q394-F1
#
_cell.length_a   1.000
_cell.length_b   1.000
_cell.length_c   1.000
_cell.angle_alpha   90.00
_cell.angle_beta   90.00
_cell.angle_gamma   90.00
#
_symmetry.space_group_name_H-M   'P 1'
#
loop_
_entity.id
_entity.type
_entity.pdbx_description
1 polymer ?
#
loop_
_entity_poly.entity_id
_entity_poly.type
_entity_poly.pdbx_seq_one_letter_code
_entity_poly.pdbx_strand_id
1 'polypeptide(L)'
;MHVAEATQTVATEYNGWSNRETWLVNMWLTNERCYYDELCEIIKNFDLDEQAEELERYVRFITDTDNSIGIVGDLLNTSLGRIDWVEVVAANQ
;
A
#
# COMPACT_ATOMS: atom_id res chain seq x y z
N MET A 1 -42.83 15.41 -6.46
CA MET A 1 -41.99 14.69 -5.47
C MET A 1 -40.75 14.23 -6.21
N HIS A 2 -39.62 14.93 -6.07
CA HIS A 2 -38.36 14.53 -6.67
C HIS A 2 -37.64 13.64 -5.67
N VAL A 3 -37.54 12.35 -5.98
CA VAL A 3 -36.71 11.42 -5.23
C VAL A 3 -35.30 11.59 -5.80
N ALA A 4 -34.38 12.12 -5.00
CA ALA A 4 -32.97 12.13 -5.33
C ALA A 4 -32.45 10.68 -5.24
N GLU A 5 -32.01 10.13 -6.36
CA GLU A 5 -31.24 8.88 -6.37
C GLU A 5 -29.93 9.10 -5.62
N ALA A 6 -29.75 8.38 -4.52
CA ALA A 6 -28.47 8.29 -3.86
C ALA A 6 -27.56 7.44 -4.76
N THR A 7 -26.62 8.09 -5.45
CA THR A 7 -25.53 7.40 -6.16
C THR A 7 -24.68 6.68 -5.12
N GLN A 8 -24.89 5.37 -5.00
CA GLN A 8 -24.07 4.50 -4.17
C GLN A 8 -22.77 4.25 -4.94
N THR A 9 -21.70 4.95 -4.57
CA THR A 9 -20.36 4.66 -5.09
C THR A 9 -19.96 3.30 -4.56
N VAL A 10 -20.15 2.25 -5.36
CA VAL A 10 -19.57 0.94 -5.06
C VAL A 10 -18.07 1.16 -5.08
N ALA A 11 -17.43 1.14 -3.91
CA ALA A 11 -15.99 1.02 -3.84
C ALA A 11 -15.67 -0.30 -4.55
N THR A 12 -15.15 -0.22 -5.77
CA THR A 12 -14.72 -1.40 -6.51
C THR A 12 -13.46 -1.90 -5.83
N GLU A 13 -13.64 -2.68 -4.77
CA GLU A 13 -12.59 -3.50 -4.17
C GLU A 13 -11.93 -4.30 -5.30
N TYR A 14 -10.60 -4.36 -5.28
CA TYR A 14 -9.83 -5.14 -6.22
C TYR A 14 -9.32 -6.39 -5.52
N ASN A 15 -9.88 -7.55 -5.86
CA ASN A 15 -9.56 -8.82 -5.20
C ASN A 15 -9.73 -8.78 -3.66
N GLY A 16 -10.70 -8.00 -3.15
CA GLY A 16 -10.95 -7.82 -1.72
C GLY A 16 -10.06 -6.78 -1.03
N TRP A 17 -9.32 -5.97 -1.79
CA TRP A 17 -8.50 -4.86 -1.30
C TRP A 17 -9.06 -3.51 -1.76
N SER A 18 -8.73 -2.43 -1.05
CA SER A 18 -9.19 -1.07 -1.38
C SER A 18 -8.88 -0.64 -2.82
N ASN A 19 -7.74 -1.09 -3.37
CA ASN A 19 -7.35 -0.84 -4.75
C ASN A 19 -6.30 -1.86 -5.25
N ARG A 20 -5.93 -1.73 -6.53
CA ARG A 20 -4.99 -2.64 -7.20
C ARG A 20 -3.57 -2.50 -6.67
N GLU A 21 -3.13 -1.28 -6.42
CA GLU A 21 -1.79 -0.96 -5.90
C GLU A 21 -1.58 -1.57 -4.50
N THR A 22 -2.59 -1.48 -3.62
CA THR A 22 -2.56 -2.10 -2.28
C THR A 22 -2.49 -3.63 -2.37
N TRP A 23 -3.34 -4.26 -3.20
CA TRP A 23 -3.27 -5.71 -3.41
C TRP A 23 -1.89 -6.16 -3.95
N LEU A 24 -1.35 -5.41 -4.92
CA LEU A 24 -0.11 -5.75 -5.59
C LEU A 24 1.08 -5.69 -4.61
N VAL A 25 1.17 -4.64 -3.78
CA VAL A 25 2.28 -4.50 -2.85
C VAL A 25 2.23 -5.59 -1.77
N ASN A 26 1.04 -5.91 -1.26
CA ASN A 26 0.89 -7.00 -0.30
C ASN A 26 1.33 -8.34 -0.90
N MET A 27 0.87 -8.65 -2.12
CA MET A 27 1.30 -9.84 -2.85
C MET A 27 2.81 -9.89 -3.02
N TRP A 28 3.46 -8.77 -3.34
CA TRP A 28 4.89 -8.73 -3.54
C TRP A 28 5.68 -8.96 -2.24
N LEU A 29 5.30 -8.25 -1.17
CA LEU A 29 5.93 -8.37 0.16
C LEU A 29 5.81 -9.78 0.73
N THR A 30 4.70 -10.46 0.49
CA THR A 30 4.41 -11.80 1.07
C THR A 30 4.89 -12.96 0.21
N ASN A 31 5.29 -12.72 -1.04
CA ASN A 31 5.68 -13.79 -1.98
C ASN A 31 7.15 -14.20 -1.85
N GLU A 32 8.05 -13.29 -1.46
CA GLU A 32 9.46 -13.63 -1.20
C GLU A 32 9.82 -13.45 0.28
N ARG A 33 10.57 -14.42 0.80
CA ARG A 33 10.88 -14.50 2.24
C ARG A 33 11.62 -13.27 2.77
N CYS A 34 12.55 -12.70 2.00
CA CYS A 34 13.31 -11.53 2.46
C CYS A 34 12.43 -10.30 2.73
N TYR A 35 11.44 -10.05 1.88
CA TYR A 35 10.50 -8.94 2.05
C TYR A 35 9.48 -9.23 3.14
N TYR A 36 9.05 -10.49 3.25
CA TYR A 36 8.11 -10.90 4.30
C TYR A 36 8.74 -10.83 5.69
N ASP A 37 9.98 -11.29 5.84
CA ASP A 37 10.70 -11.23 7.12
C ASP A 37 10.87 -9.76 7.57
N GLU A 38 11.16 -8.84 6.65
CA GLU A 38 11.24 -7.39 6.96
C GLU A 38 9.88 -6.80 7.33
N LEU A 39 8.81 -7.14 6.59
CA LEU A 39 7.44 -6.74 6.93
C LEU A 39 7.09 -7.17 8.37
N CYS A 40 7.40 -8.41 8.74
CA CYS A 40 7.17 -8.92 10.09
C CYS A 40 8.00 -8.17 11.14
N GLU A 41 9.27 -7.83 10.84
CA GLU A 41 10.10 -7.05 11.76
C GLU A 41 9.58 -5.61 11.92
N ILE A 42 9.06 -4.98 10.86
CA ILE A 42 8.41 -3.66 10.97
C ILE A 42 7.17 -3.75 11.88
N ILE A 43 6.28 -4.70 11.65
CA ILE A 43 5.07 -4.89 12.45
C ILE A 43 5.39 -5.17 13.92
N LYS A 44 6.48 -5.89 14.18
CA LYS A 44 6.88 -6.27 15.54
C LYS A 44 7.58 -5.15 16.31
N ASN A 45 8.32 -4.29 15.64
CA ASN A 45 9.23 -3.34 16.30
C ASN A 45 8.71 -1.90 16.34
N PHE A 46 7.66 -1.56 15.59
CA PHE A 46 7.05 -0.23 15.57
C PHE A 46 5.64 -0.23 16.15
N ASP A 47 5.21 0.91 16.70
CA ASP A 47 3.86 1.10 17.21
C ASP A 47 2.83 1.14 16.07
N LEU A 48 1.58 0.78 16.34
CA LEU A 48 0.53 0.63 15.31
C LEU A 48 0.32 1.87 14.44
N ASP A 49 0.53 3.07 15.00
CA ASP A 49 0.43 4.34 14.29
C ASP A 49 1.67 4.69 13.45
N GLU A 50 2.80 4.02 13.68
CA GLU A 50 4.06 4.20 12.95
C GLU A 50 4.28 3.13 11.86
N GLN A 51 3.75 1.92 12.05
CA GLN A 51 3.98 0.77 11.16
C GLN A 51 3.72 1.06 9.68
N ALA A 52 2.64 1.77 9.36
CA ALA A 52 2.29 2.10 7.99
C ALA A 52 3.31 3.04 7.33
N GLU A 53 3.81 4.03 8.08
CA GLU A 53 4.82 4.98 7.60
C GLU A 53 6.17 4.28 7.39
N GLU A 54 6.58 3.43 8.33
CA GLU A 54 7.84 2.69 8.22
C GLU A 54 7.82 1.67 7.08
N LEU A 55 6.67 1.01 6.85
CA LEU A 55 6.50 0.13 5.70
C LEU A 55 6.59 0.90 4.39
N GLU A 56 5.97 2.08 4.28
CA GLU A 56 6.09 2.93 3.10
C GLU A 56 7.56 3.33 2.86
N ARG A 57 8.27 3.77 3.90
CA ARG A 57 9.69 4.14 3.79
C ARG A 57 10.55 2.98 3.32
N TYR A 58 10.31 1.77 3.86
CA TYR A 58 11.02 0.58 3.42
C TYR A 58 10.79 0.28 1.93
N VAL A 59 9.54 0.33 1.47
CA VAL A 59 9.23 0.08 0.06
C VAL A 59 9.83 1.17 -0.83
N ARG A 60 9.81 2.44 -0.42
CA ARG A 60 10.44 3.53 -1.18
C ARG A 60 11.95 3.36 -1.28
N PHE A 61 12.59 2.87 -0.21
CA PHE A 61 14.02 2.59 -0.17
C PHE A 61 14.41 1.48 -1.15
N ILE A 62 13.71 0.34 -1.15
CA ILE A 62 14.05 -0.79 -2.03
C ILE A 62 13.69 -0.52 -3.50
N THR A 63 12.75 0.38 -3.78
CA THR A 63 12.43 0.81 -5.15
C THR A 63 13.27 1.99 -5.65
N ASP A 64 14.13 2.57 -4.80
CA ASP A 64 14.94 3.78 -5.09
C ASP A 64 14.11 4.93 -5.67
N THR A 65 12.84 5.06 -5.23
CA THR A 65 11.89 6.01 -5.84
C THR A 65 12.17 7.45 -5.47
N ASP A 66 12.82 7.70 -4.34
CA ASP A 66 13.16 9.04 -3.87
C ASP A 66 14.23 9.71 -4.74
N ASN A 67 15.08 8.91 -5.40
CA ASN A 67 16.11 9.39 -6.33
C ASN A 67 15.68 9.29 -7.80
N SER A 68 14.53 8.67 -8.07
CA SER A 68 14.03 8.47 -9.42
C SER A 68 13.48 9.77 -10.01
N ILE A 69 13.92 10.13 -11.22
CA ILE A 69 13.51 11.36 -11.91
C ILE A 69 12.83 11.06 -13.25
N GLY A 70 11.97 11.97 -13.69
CA GLY A 70 11.23 11.87 -14.95
C GLY A 70 10.08 10.87 -14.89
N ILE A 71 9.54 10.49 -16.05
CA ILE A 71 8.27 9.75 -16.15
C ILE A 71 8.23 8.45 -15.35
N VAL A 72 9.35 7.73 -15.24
CA VAL A 72 9.40 6.49 -14.44
C VAL A 72 9.21 6.79 -12.96
N GLY A 73 9.92 7.80 -12.45
CA GLY A 73 9.79 8.24 -11.06
C GLY A 73 8.42 8.84 -10.77
N ASP A 74 7.88 9.64 -11.69
CA ASP A 74 6.54 10.23 -11.55
C ASP A 74 5.46 9.14 -11.46
N LEU A 75 5.52 8.12 -12.33
CA LEU A 75 4.55 7.01 -12.35
C LEU A 75 4.68 6.11 -11.13
N LEU A 76 5.90 5.78 -10.71
CA LEU A 76 6.14 4.95 -9.53
C LEU A 76 5.69 5.67 -8.25
N ASN A 77 6.11 6.93 -8.06
CA ASN A 77 5.69 7.72 -6.89
C ASN A 77 4.18 7.92 -6.83
N THR A 78 3.55 8.15 -7.99
CA THR A 78 2.08 8.23 -8.08
C THR A 78 1.44 6.90 -7.67
N SER A 79 1.97 5.76 -8.11
CA SER A 79 1.42 4.44 -7.77
C SER A 79 1.61 4.12 -6.29
N LEU A 80 2.79 4.38 -5.73
CA LEU A 80 3.08 4.18 -4.30
C LEU A 80 2.20 5.07 -3.42
N GLY A 81 1.95 6.32 -3.82
CA GLY A 81 1.07 7.23 -3.08
C GLY A 81 -0.42 6.84 -3.08
N ARG A 82 -0.83 5.83 -3.85
CA ARG A 82 -2.21 5.31 -3.86
C ARG A 82 -2.39 4.08 -2.98
N ILE A 83 -1.31 3.50 -2.47
CA ILE A 83 -1.34 2.33 -1.61
C ILE A 83 -1.95 2.72 -0.26
N ASP A 84 -2.89 1.90 0.22
CA ASP A 84 -3.35 1.98 1.59
C ASP A 84 -2.41 1.16 2.49
N TRP A 85 -1.36 1.82 2.99
CA TRP A 85 -0.34 1.17 3.83
C TRP A 85 -0.90 0.63 5.15
N VAL A 86 -1.96 1.27 5.68
CA VAL A 86 -2.64 0.81 6.89
C VAL A 86 -3.34 -0.53 6.63
N GLU A 87 -4.01 -0.66 5.49
CA GLU A 87 -4.64 -1.93 5.07
C GLU A 87 -3.60 -3.05 4.91
N VAL A 88 -2.43 -2.77 4.31
CA VAL A 88 -1.34 -3.77 4.18
C VAL A 88 -0.85 -4.24 5.56
N VAL A 89 -0.58 -3.30 6.46
CA VAL A 89 -0.16 -3.63 7.83
C VAL A 89 -1.23 -4.43 8.56
N ALA A 90 -2.50 -4.02 8.48
CA ALA A 90 -3.60 -4.69 9.17
C ALA A 90 -3.82 -6.13 8.66
N ALA A 91 -3.58 -6.39 7.38
CA ALA A 91 -3.71 -7.70 6.78
C ALA A 91 -2.61 -8.70 7.19
N ASN A 92 -1.51 -8.22 7.79
CA ASN A 92 -0.32 -9.03 8.14
C ASN A 92 0.04 -8.98 9.63
N GLN A 93 -0.89 -8.55 10.50
CA GLN A 93 -0.77 -8.64 11.96
C GLN A 93 -0.78 -10.09 12.47
#